data_AF-A0A7L3MP91-F1
#
_entry.id   AF-A0A7L3MP91-F1
#
_cell.length_a   1.000
_cell.length_b   1.000
_cell.length_c   1.000
_cell.angle_alpha   90.00
_cell.angle_beta   90.00
_cell.angle_gamma   90.00
#
_symmetry.space_group_name_H-M   'P 1'
#
loop_
_entity.id
_entity.type
_entity.pdbx_description
1 polymer ?
#
loop_
_entity_poly.entity_id
_entity_poly.type
_entity_poly.pdbx_seq_one_letter_code
_entity_poly.pdbx_strand_id
1 'polypeptide(L)'
;AGASPHPSPRTQILITALKYHFLQSFDQNLLPEERFSPHDLIRKVKERKEELGLIIDLTYTTRYYGREELPPTLRYSKILTMGHEIPNRRTILRFKYLVKKFLTDNKDNGECG
;
A
#
# COMPACT_ATOMS: atom_id res chain seq x y z
N ALA A 1 -27.54 -16.03 -23.21
CA ALA A 1 -26.36 -15.17 -23.06
C ALA A 1 -25.80 -15.39 -21.66
N GLY A 2 -24.80 -16.26 -21.54
CA GLY A 2 -24.15 -16.56 -20.25
C GLY A 2 -23.10 -15.51 -19.97
N ALA A 3 -23.25 -14.77 -18.86
CA ALA A 3 -22.18 -13.92 -18.36
C ALA A 3 -20.99 -14.81 -17.98
N SER A 4 -19.83 -14.57 -18.59
CA SER A 4 -18.57 -15.22 -18.23
C SER A 4 -18.26 -14.86 -16.76
N PRO A 5 -17.88 -15.83 -15.90
CA PRO A 5 -17.47 -15.51 -14.55
C PRO A 5 -16.09 -14.86 -14.65
N HIS A 6 -16.06 -13.53 -14.81
CA HIS A 6 -14.84 -12.80 -14.53
C HIS A 6 -14.50 -13.05 -13.06
N PRO A 7 -13.31 -13.60 -12.74
CA PRO A 7 -12.93 -13.77 -11.35
C PRO A 7 -12.94 -12.39 -10.69
N SER A 8 -13.76 -12.23 -9.65
CA SER A 8 -13.77 -11.02 -8.82
C SER A 8 -12.33 -10.72 -8.38
N PRO A 9 -11.90 -9.44 -8.38
CA PRO A 9 -10.55 -9.08 -7.96
C PRO A 9 -10.28 -9.67 -6.57
N ARG A 10 -9.22 -10.46 -6.45
CA ARG A 10 -8.75 -10.89 -5.12
C ARG A 10 -8.17 -9.66 -4.44
N THR A 11 -8.86 -9.13 -3.42
CA THR A 11 -8.34 -8.05 -2.59
C THR A 11 -7.21 -8.61 -1.72
N GLN A 12 -5.97 -8.20 -2.01
CA GLN A 12 -4.80 -8.61 -1.24
C GLN A 12 -4.33 -7.48 -0.32
N ILE A 13 -3.79 -7.85 0.83
CA ILE A 13 -3.06 -6.92 1.69
C ILE A 13 -1.64 -6.80 1.15
N LEU A 14 -1.33 -5.69 0.50
CA LEU A 14 0.06 -5.36 0.24
C LEU A 14 0.63 -4.57 1.43
N ILE A 15 1.26 -5.29 2.35
CA ILE A 15 2.09 -4.66 3.39
C ILE A 15 3.46 -4.41 2.76
N THR A 16 3.66 -3.21 2.25
CA THR A 16 4.96 -2.81 1.73
C THR A 16 5.56 -1.76 2.65
N ALA A 17 6.74 -2.06 3.20
CA ALA A 17 7.65 -1.04 3.65
C ALA A 17 8.31 -0.50 2.38
N LEU A 18 7.64 0.44 1.72
CA LEU A 18 8.22 1.01 0.52
C LEU A 18 9.43 1.84 0.94
N LYS A 19 10.63 1.28 0.73
CA LYS A 19 11.87 2.03 0.85
C LYS A 19 11.94 2.96 -0.38
N TYR A 20 11.19 4.05 -0.32
CA TYR A 20 11.14 5.06 -1.38
C TYR A 20 12.44 5.85 -1.39
N HIS A 21 13.08 5.91 -2.55
CA HIS A 21 14.08 6.91 -2.87
C HIS A 21 13.34 8.11 -3.52
N PHE A 22 12.50 8.83 -2.78
CA PHE A 22 11.71 9.92 -3.36
C PHE A 22 11.86 11.26 -2.62
N LEU A 23 12.31 12.23 -3.39
CA LEU A 23 12.03 13.64 -3.28
C LEU A 23 11.96 14.08 -4.75
N GLN A 24 11.09 15.02 -5.13
CA GLN A 24 11.12 15.61 -6.48
C GLN A 24 12.53 16.11 -6.88
N SER A 25 13.39 16.45 -5.90
CA SER A 25 14.79 16.82 -6.13
C SER A 25 15.72 15.64 -6.47
N PHE A 26 15.35 14.40 -6.15
CA PHE A 26 16.09 13.19 -6.52
C PHE A 26 15.68 12.64 -7.89
N ASP A 27 14.52 13.03 -8.41
CA ASP A 27 14.03 12.59 -9.72
C ASP A 27 14.96 13.05 -10.85
N GLN A 28 15.69 14.16 -10.66
CA GLN A 28 16.73 14.60 -11.60
C GLN A 28 17.97 13.69 -11.62
N ASN A 29 18.17 12.88 -10.58
CA ASN A 29 19.33 11.98 -10.45
C ASN A 29 18.99 10.52 -10.78
N LEU A 30 17.75 10.22 -11.14
CA LEU A 30 17.29 8.87 -11.52
C LEU A 30 16.95 8.83 -13.01
N LEU A 31 17.33 7.73 -13.66
CA LEU A 31 16.85 7.45 -15.02
C LEU A 31 15.32 7.25 -14.99
N PRO A 32 14.58 7.61 -16.05
CA PRO A 32 13.13 7.45 -16.09
C PRO A 32 12.64 6.04 -15.73
N GLU A 33 13.41 5.01 -16.08
CA GLU A 33 13.11 3.60 -15.85
C GLU A 33 13.30 3.19 -14.38
N GLU A 34 14.08 3.95 -13.62
CA GLU A 34 14.35 3.73 -12.19
C GLU A 34 13.31 4.40 -11.29
N ARG A 35 12.45 5.25 -11.88
CA ARG A 35 11.39 5.95 -11.14
C ARG A 35 10.25 5.00 -10.80
N PHE A 36 9.72 5.15 -9.59
CA PHE A 36 8.61 4.33 -9.11
C PHE A 36 7.64 5.12 -8.22
N SER A 37 6.63 5.73 -8.83
CA SER A 37 5.61 6.52 -8.15
C SER A 37 4.54 5.66 -7.44
N PRO A 38 3.72 6.24 -6.55
CA PRO A 38 2.52 5.56 -6.04
C PRO A 38 1.57 5.10 -7.15
N HIS A 39 1.53 5.82 -8.27
CA HIS A 39 0.73 5.47 -9.44
C HIS A 39 1.25 4.21 -10.13
N ASP A 40 2.57 4.01 -10.18
CA ASP A 40 3.20 2.80 -10.70
C ASP A 40 2.89 1.59 -9.81
N LEU A 41 2.85 1.78 -8.48
CA LEU A 41 2.42 0.74 -7.54
C LEU A 41 1.00 0.27 -7.85
N ILE A 42 0.05 1.21 -7.94
CA ILE A 42 -1.36 0.90 -8.21
C ILE A 42 -1.51 0.22 -9.58
N ARG A 43 -0.79 0.71 -10.60
CA ARG A 43 -0.79 0.10 -11.94
C ARG A 43 -0.29 -1.34 -11.89
N LYS A 44 0.85 -1.60 -11.25
CA LYS A 44 1.42 -2.96 -11.12
C LYS A 44 0.51 -3.92 -10.35
N VAL A 45 -0.22 -3.45 -9.34
CA VAL A 45 -1.22 -4.27 -8.63
C VAL A 45 -2.39 -4.62 -9.56
N LYS A 46 -2.90 -3.64 -10.32
CA LYS A 46 -3.98 -3.87 -11.30
C LYS A 46 -3.57 -4.81 -12.43
N GLU A 47 -2.33 -4.72 -12.92
CA GLU A 47 -1.78 -5.62 -13.95
C GLU A 47 -1.81 -7.10 -13.50
N ARG A 48 -1.75 -7.36 -12.19
CA ARG A 48 -1.88 -8.70 -11.59
C ARG A 48 -3.33 -9.14 -11.37
N LYS A 49 -4.32 -8.31 -11.78
CA LYS A 49 -5.75 -8.51 -11.49
C LYS A 49 -6.05 -8.53 -9.98
N GLU A 50 -5.28 -7.75 -9.22
CA GLU A 50 -5.45 -7.59 -7.78
C GLU A 50 -5.95 -6.17 -7.48
N GLU A 51 -6.49 -6.00 -6.27
CA GLU A 51 -6.85 -4.69 -5.74
C GLU A 51 -6.05 -4.38 -4.47
N LEU A 52 -5.51 -3.16 -4.42
CA LEU A 52 -4.83 -2.64 -3.25
C LEU A 52 -5.86 -2.09 -2.26
N GLY A 53 -6.02 -2.76 -1.11
CA GLY A 53 -7.03 -2.36 -0.12
C GLY A 53 -6.55 -1.41 0.98
N LEU A 54 -5.25 -1.44 1.33
CA LEU A 54 -4.67 -0.62 2.40
C LEU A 54 -3.18 -0.38 2.17
N ILE A 55 -2.74 0.86 2.34
CA ILE A 55 -1.33 1.23 2.53
C ILE A 55 -1.08 1.54 4.01
N ILE A 56 -0.08 0.87 4.60
CA ILE A 56 0.48 1.26 5.90
C ILE A 56 1.87 1.83 5.66
N ASP A 57 1.99 3.15 5.76
CA ASP A 57 3.24 3.88 5.56
C ASP A 57 4.05 3.93 6.86
N LEU A 58 5.20 3.27 6.87
CA LEU A 58 6.09 3.19 8.03
C LEU A 58 7.20 4.24 8.03
N THR A 59 7.27 5.09 7.00
CA THR A 59 8.34 6.07 6.88
C THR A 59 8.25 7.14 7.97
N TYR A 60 9.39 7.59 8.48
CA TYR A 60 9.48 8.67 9.46
C TYR A 60 9.39 10.07 8.82
N THR A 61 8.85 10.19 7.62
CA THR A 61 8.84 11.44 6.84
C THR A 61 7.68 11.46 5.85
N THR A 62 7.18 12.64 5.50
CA THR A 62 6.12 12.83 4.49
C THR A 62 6.66 13.23 3.12
N ARG A 63 7.98 13.22 2.94
CA ARG A 63 8.65 13.75 1.74
C ARG A 63 8.58 12.87 0.49
N TYR A 64 8.14 11.61 0.64
CA TYR A 64 8.21 10.60 -0.42
C TYR A 64 7.03 10.64 -1.38
N TYR A 65 5.83 10.89 -0.86
CA TYR A 65 4.61 11.08 -1.63
C TYR A 65 3.53 11.69 -0.73
N GLY A 66 2.62 12.43 -1.37
CA GLY A 66 1.42 12.96 -0.75
C GLY A 66 0.28 11.94 -0.70
N ARG A 67 -0.62 12.08 0.27
CA ARG A 67 -1.86 11.27 0.31
C ARG A 67 -2.75 11.58 -0.91
N GLU A 68 -2.67 12.79 -1.41
CA GLU A 68 -3.33 13.32 -2.59
C GLU A 68 -2.93 12.60 -3.89
N GLU A 69 -1.76 11.98 -3.93
CA GLU A 69 -1.29 11.17 -5.07
C GLU A 69 -1.92 9.76 -5.09
N LEU A 70 -2.61 9.37 -4.02
CA LEU A 70 -3.28 8.08 -3.88
C LEU A 70 -4.78 8.21 -4.14
N PRO A 71 -5.45 7.18 -4.68
CA PRO A 71 -6.89 7.17 -4.88
C PRO A 71 -7.66 7.54 -3.59
N PRO A 72 -8.73 8.34 -3.66
CA PRO A 72 -9.52 8.72 -2.48
C PRO A 72 -10.10 7.51 -1.75
N THR A 73 -10.47 6.47 -2.49
CA THR A 73 -11.04 5.21 -1.97
C THR A 73 -10.01 4.30 -1.29
N LEU A 74 -8.72 4.49 -1.57
CA LEU A 74 -7.67 3.65 -1.00
C LEU A 74 -7.46 3.97 0.48
N ARG A 75 -7.56 2.96 1.35
CA ARG A 75 -7.27 3.16 2.78
C ARG A 75 -5.77 3.44 2.93
N TYR A 76 -5.43 4.47 3.70
CA TYR A 76 -4.05 4.86 4.00
C TYR A 76 -3.90 5.07 5.50
N SER A 77 -2.77 4.64 6.06
CA SER A 77 -2.44 4.86 7.47
C SER A 77 -0.93 5.06 7.63
N LYS A 78 -0.52 6.17 8.26
CA LYS A 78 0.88 6.42 8.58
C LYS A 78 1.20 5.99 10.01
N ILE A 79 2.28 5.23 10.19
CA ILE A 79 2.88 4.92 11.47
C ILE A 79 4.34 5.34 11.43
N LEU A 80 4.66 6.49 12.01
CA LEU A 80 6.03 7.00 12.05
C LEU A 80 6.94 5.98 12.74
N THR A 81 7.83 5.37 11.97
CA THR A 81 8.77 4.35 12.46
C THR A 81 10.18 4.83 12.21
N MET A 82 10.93 5.05 13.30
CA MET A 82 12.34 5.42 13.22
C MET A 82 13.13 4.30 12.54
N GLY A 83 14.00 4.68 11.60
CA GLY A 83 14.97 3.74 11.02
C GLY A 83 16.06 3.38 12.04
N HIS A 84 16.67 2.21 11.87
CA HIS A 84 17.75 1.68 12.72
C HIS A 84 17.40 1.43 14.20
N GLU A 85 16.14 1.62 14.60
CA GLU A 85 15.64 1.32 15.94
C GLU A 85 14.56 0.22 15.89
N ILE A 86 14.49 -0.59 16.94
CA ILE A 86 13.40 -1.54 17.10
C ILE A 86 12.12 -0.75 17.44
N PRO A 87 11.02 -0.90 16.68
CA PRO A 87 9.79 -0.19 16.97
C PRO A 87 9.27 -0.50 18.37
N ASN A 88 8.86 0.54 19.11
CA ASN A 88 8.32 0.35 20.45
C ASN A 88 6.97 -0.42 20.44
N ARG A 89 6.55 -0.87 21.63
CA ARG A 89 5.30 -1.63 21.81
C ARG A 89 4.08 -0.92 21.22
N ARG A 90 3.99 0.42 21.31
CA ARG A 90 2.88 1.19 20.75
C ARG A 90 2.84 1.11 19.23
N THR A 91 3.97 1.25 18.56
CA THR A 91 4.10 1.10 17.10
C THR A 91 3.68 -0.30 16.65
N ILE A 92 4.18 -1.34 17.33
CA ILE A 92 3.83 -2.73 17.03
C ILE A 92 2.33 -2.99 17.20
N LEU A 93 1.74 -2.53 18.32
CA LEU A 93 0.30 -2.71 18.58
C LEU A 93 -0.56 -1.95 17.55
N ARG A 94 -0.14 -0.75 17.15
CA ARG A 94 -0.86 0.03 16.12
C ARG A 94 -0.84 -0.68 14.78
N PHE A 95 0.30 -1.20 14.36
CA PHE A 95 0.44 -1.97 13.14
C PHE A 95 -0.47 -3.21 13.16
N LYS A 96 -0.39 -4.02 14.22
CA LYS A 96 -1.23 -5.21 14.40
C LYS A 96 -2.72 -4.87 14.37
N TYR A 97 -3.13 -3.77 15.00
CA TYR A 97 -4.52 -3.31 14.98
C TYR A 97 -4.99 -2.99 13.56
N LEU A 98 -4.21 -2.21 12.79
CA LEU A 98 -4.59 -1.82 11.43
C LEU A 98 -4.73 -3.03 10.50
N VAL A 99 -3.79 -3.98 10.58
CA VAL A 99 -3.85 -5.23 9.81
C VAL A 99 -5.07 -6.07 10.20
N LYS A 100 -5.29 -6.30 11.50
CA LYS A 100 -6.44 -7.09 11.99
C LYS A 100 -7.77 -6.45 11.63
N LYS A 101 -7.87 -5.13 11.75
CA LYS A 101 -9.06 -4.37 11.36
C LYS A 101 -9.32 -4.54 9.87
N PHE A 102 -8.32 -4.32 9.03
CA PHE A 102 -8.48 -4.51 7.59
C PHE A 102 -8.92 -5.93 7.24
N LEU A 103 -8.27 -6.95 7.79
CA LEU A 103 -8.67 -8.36 7.58
C LEU A 103 -10.11 -8.62 8.03
N THR A 104 -10.53 -8.03 9.15
CA THR A 104 -11.89 -8.20 9.69
C THR A 104 -12.94 -7.52 8.83
N ASP A 105 -12.64 -6.33 8.33
CA ASP A 105 -13.52 -5.55 7.45
C ASP A 105 -13.66 -6.20 6.05
N ASN A 106 -12.77 -7.14 5.68
CA ASN A 106 -12.68 -7.74 4.34
C ASN A 106 -12.75 -9.28 4.38
N LYS A 107 -13.41 -9.86 5.39
CA LYS A 107 -13.48 -11.33 5.58
C LYS A 107 -14.12 -12.07 4.40
N ASP A 108 -15.05 -11.43 3.71
CA ASP A 108 -15.85 -12.05 2.65
C ASP A 108 -15.09 -12.14 1.30
N ASN A 109 -13.89 -11.55 1.20
CA ASN A 109 -13.07 -11.58 -0.02
C ASN A 109 -12.31 -12.91 -0.21
N GLY A 110 -12.51 -13.89 0.69
CA GLY A 110 -11.84 -15.19 0.70
C GLY A 110 -12.76 -16.41 0.52
N GLU A 111 -14.08 -16.24 0.51
CA GLU A 111 -15.01 -17.36 0.28
C GLU A 111 -15.31 -17.50 -1.21
N CYS A 112 -14.54 -18.36 -1.87
CA CYS A 112 -14.99 -19.02 -3.08
C CYS A 112 -16.02 -20.08 -2.68
N GLY A 113 -17.30 -19.83 -2.99
CA GLY A 113 -18.24 -20.90 -3.32
C GLY A 113 -17.98 -21.44 -4.71
#